data_AF-A0A927CW99-F1
#
_entry.id   AF-A0A927CW99-F1
#
_cell.length_a   1.000
_cell.length_b   1.000
_cell.length_c   1.000
_cell.angle_alpha   90.00
_cell.angle_beta   90.00
_cell.angle_gamma   90.00
#
_symmetry.space_group_name_H-M   'P 1'
#
loop_
_entity.id
_entity.type
_entity.pdbx_description
1 polymer ?
#
loop_
_entity_poly.entity_id
_entity_poly.type
_entity_poly.pdbx_seq_one_letter_code
_entity_poly.pdbx_strand_id
1 'polypeptide(L)'
;MKINQELHIKLDKVTKDNRQTNSPSVRFTGVMEKHNQKMQANSLNKLLADIDQAGDRLMRSRNFRDLAKYKSLVKRFVKEAVDFGMDLNQSQSWNQYGQSRPLKTVQTIDEQLIQLTEEVVSQEKEAIDLLGRIGEIKGLLINLYT
;
A
#
# COMPACT_ATOMS: atom_id res chain seq x y z
N MET A 1 -29.49 57.03 48.98
CA MET A 1 -30.30 55.80 48.96
C MET A 1 -30.36 55.30 47.52
N LYS A 2 -30.23 53.98 47.35
CA LYS A 2 -29.96 53.27 46.10
C LYS A 2 -31.18 53.29 45.16
N ILE A 3 -30.95 53.59 43.88
CA ILE A 3 -31.87 53.30 42.77
C ILE A 3 -31.30 52.05 42.09
N ASN A 4 -31.96 50.92 42.26
CA ASN A 4 -31.65 49.68 41.53
C ASN A 4 -32.45 49.69 40.23
N GLN A 5 -31.77 49.75 39.10
CA GLN A 5 -32.33 49.40 37.79
C GLN A 5 -31.43 48.30 37.22
N GLU A 6 -31.89 47.05 37.35
CA GLU A 6 -31.22 45.91 36.75
C GLU A 6 -31.44 45.94 35.24
N LEU A 7 -30.38 46.27 34.51
CA LEU A 7 -30.30 46.09 33.07
C LEU A 7 -30.24 44.59 32.78
N HIS A 8 -31.39 44.00 32.46
CA HIS A 8 -31.44 42.67 31.86
C HIS A 8 -30.80 42.71 30.47
N ILE A 9 -29.52 42.37 30.40
CA ILE A 9 -28.82 42.10 29.14
C ILE A 9 -29.41 40.79 28.61
N LYS A 10 -30.37 40.88 27.70
CA LYS A 10 -30.76 39.74 26.87
C LYS A 10 -29.56 39.40 26.01
N LEU A 11 -28.86 38.35 26.40
CA LEU A 11 -27.88 37.67 25.57
C LEU A 11 -28.64 37.17 24.34
N ASP A 12 -28.58 37.92 23.25
CA ASP A 12 -29.00 37.42 21.95
C ASP A 12 -28.22 36.14 21.73
N LYS A 13 -28.94 35.02 21.80
CA LYS A 13 -28.44 33.75 21.30
C LYS A 13 -28.17 34.01 19.83
N VAL A 14 -26.91 34.28 19.51
CA VAL A 14 -26.36 34.07 18.18
C VAL A 14 -26.62 32.60 17.92
N THR A 15 -27.75 32.34 17.28
CA THR A 15 -28.06 31.09 16.61
C THR A 15 -26.83 30.82 15.78
N LYS A 16 -25.98 29.90 16.25
CA LYS A 16 -24.99 29.26 15.40
C LYS A 16 -25.82 28.55 14.35
N ASP A 17 -26.10 29.26 13.26
CA ASP A 17 -26.53 28.72 12.00
C ASP A 17 -25.50 27.64 11.69
N ASN A 18 -25.90 26.41 11.94
CA ASN A 18 -25.16 25.21 11.62
C ASN A 18 -25.21 25.10 10.10
N ARG A 19 -24.48 25.99 9.43
CA ARG A 19 -24.17 25.85 8.01
C ARG A 19 -23.36 24.60 7.91
N GLN A 20 -24.05 23.50 7.65
CA GLN A 20 -23.49 22.31 7.04
C GLN A 20 -22.59 22.79 5.91
N THR A 21 -21.29 22.76 6.17
CA THR A 21 -20.25 23.03 5.19
C THR A 21 -20.19 21.84 4.22
N ASN A 22 -21.30 21.57 3.53
CA ASN A 22 -21.31 20.82 2.29
C ASN A 22 -20.72 21.71 1.18
N SER A 23 -19.47 22.14 1.37
CA SER A 23 -18.73 22.87 0.35
C SER A 23 -18.45 21.90 -0.81
N PRO A 24 -18.80 22.25 -2.06
CA PRO A 24 -18.55 21.40 -3.22
C PRO A 24 -17.07 21.00 -3.38
N SER A 25 -16.15 21.81 -2.85
CA SER A 25 -14.70 21.50 -2.81
C SER A 25 -14.36 20.24 -2.02
N VAL A 26 -14.99 20.00 -0.86
CA VAL A 26 -14.73 18.82 -0.01
C VAL A 26 -15.25 17.54 -0.67
N ARG A 27 -16.33 17.65 -1.46
CA ARG A 27 -16.84 16.52 -2.25
C ARG A 27 -15.91 16.20 -3.43
N PHE A 28 -15.35 17.22 -4.09
CA PHE A 28 -14.40 17.04 -5.18
C PHE A 28 -13.08 16.40 -4.70
N THR A 29 -12.52 16.86 -3.58
CA THR A 29 -11.27 16.28 -3.03
C THR A 29 -11.45 14.80 -2.67
N GLY A 30 -12.57 14.43 -2.06
CA GLY A 30 -12.85 13.03 -1.74
C GLY A 30 -13.06 12.13 -2.97
N VAL A 31 -13.65 12.66 -4.05
CA VAL A 31 -13.77 11.92 -5.32
C VAL A 31 -12.41 11.76 -5.99
N MET A 32 -11.56 12.81 -5.97
CA MET A 32 -10.22 12.77 -6.53
C MET A 32 -9.32 11.77 -5.80
N GLU A 33 -9.36 11.74 -4.47
CA GLU A 33 -8.58 10.81 -3.65
C GLU A 33 -8.98 9.35 -3.92
N LYS A 34 -10.28 9.05 -3.99
CA LYS A 34 -10.78 7.72 -4.38
C LYS A 34 -10.34 7.32 -5.79
N HIS A 35 -10.36 8.26 -6.73
CA HIS A 35 -9.88 8.01 -8.08
C HIS A 35 -8.37 7.71 -8.09
N ASN A 36 -7.58 8.46 -7.33
CA ASN A 36 -6.14 8.25 -7.22
C ASN A 36 -5.81 6.88 -6.60
N GLN A 37 -6.49 6.50 -5.52
CA GLN A 37 -6.34 5.17 -4.90
C GLN A 37 -6.68 4.04 -5.89
N LYS A 38 -7.76 4.19 -6.66
CA LYS A 38 -8.14 3.22 -7.69
C LYS A 38 -7.08 3.12 -8.79
N MET A 39 -6.49 4.24 -9.19
CA MET A 39 -5.42 4.26 -10.19
C MET A 39 -4.15 3.57 -9.68
N GLN A 40 -3.73 3.85 -8.45
CA GLN A 40 -2.58 3.19 -7.81
C GLN A 40 -2.82 1.67 -7.68
N ALA A 41 -4.00 1.24 -7.22
CA ALA A 41 -4.36 -0.17 -7.14
C ALA A 41 -4.31 -0.87 -8.51
N ASN A 42 -4.75 -0.19 -9.58
CA ASN A 42 -4.66 -0.73 -10.94
C ASN A 42 -3.20 -0.86 -11.41
N SER A 43 -2.33 0.08 -11.06
CA SER A 43 -0.90 0.00 -11.37
C SER A 43 -0.23 -1.18 -10.67
N LEU A 44 -0.52 -1.38 -9.38
CA LEU A 44 -0.03 -2.54 -8.61
C LEU A 44 -0.51 -3.87 -9.22
N ASN A 45 -1.77 -3.97 -9.60
CA ASN A 45 -2.31 -5.18 -10.25
C ASN A 45 -1.61 -5.48 -11.59
N LYS A 46 -1.30 -4.46 -12.39
CA LYS A 46 -0.54 -4.63 -13.63
C LYS A 46 0.87 -5.12 -13.35
N LEU A 47 1.54 -4.52 -12.37
CA LEU A 47 2.89 -4.90 -12.00
C LEU A 47 2.95 -6.32 -11.43
N LEU A 48 1.92 -6.74 -10.68
CA LEU A 48 1.79 -8.12 -10.22
C LEU A 48 1.66 -9.11 -11.40
N ALA A 49 0.88 -8.77 -12.42
CA ALA A 49 0.77 -9.58 -13.63
C ALA A 49 2.11 -9.66 -14.41
N ASP A 50 2.87 -8.58 -14.47
CA ASP A 50 4.20 -8.57 -15.07
C ASP A 50 5.19 -9.46 -14.28
N ILE A 51 5.09 -9.46 -12.94
CA ILE A 51 5.87 -10.33 -12.05
C ILE A 51 5.52 -11.80 -12.28
N ASP A 52 4.22 -12.13 -12.39
CA ASP A 52 3.76 -13.48 -12.69
C ASP A 52 4.35 -13.99 -14.01
N GLN A 53 4.26 -13.18 -15.07
CA GLN A 53 4.80 -13.55 -16.37
C GLN A 53 6.34 -13.70 -16.33
N ALA A 54 7.03 -12.85 -15.57
CA ALA A 54 8.47 -12.97 -15.38
C ALA A 54 8.85 -14.22 -14.57
N GLY A 55 8.05 -14.58 -13.57
CA GLY A 55 8.20 -15.81 -12.78
C GLY A 55 8.07 -17.05 -13.66
N ASP A 56 7.02 -17.12 -14.49
CA ASP A 56 6.82 -18.22 -15.44
C ASP A 56 7.97 -18.38 -16.42
N ARG A 57 8.54 -17.25 -16.90
CA ARG A 57 9.72 -17.28 -17.77
C ARG A 57 10.95 -17.77 -17.03
N LEU A 58 11.19 -17.27 -15.82
CA LEU A 58 12.31 -17.68 -14.97
C LEU A 58 12.28 -19.19 -14.68
N MET A 59 11.11 -19.75 -14.40
CA MET A 59 10.98 -21.20 -14.18
C MET A 59 11.42 -22.04 -15.38
N ARG A 60 11.10 -21.57 -16.59
CA ARG A 60 11.39 -22.27 -17.84
C ARG A 60 12.85 -22.10 -18.27
N SER A 61 13.38 -20.89 -18.11
CA SER A 61 14.69 -20.53 -18.65
C SER A 61 15.84 -20.75 -17.67
N ARG A 62 15.58 -20.59 -16.36
CA ARG A 62 16.54 -20.70 -15.25
C ARG A 62 17.84 -19.94 -15.48
N ASN A 63 17.76 -18.81 -16.18
CA ASN A 63 18.93 -18.01 -16.51
C ASN A 63 19.00 -16.74 -15.66
N PHE A 64 20.20 -16.18 -15.55
CA PHE A 64 20.45 -15.00 -14.75
C PHE A 64 19.73 -13.74 -15.26
N ARG A 65 19.47 -13.65 -16.56
CA ARG A 65 18.79 -12.50 -17.19
C ARG A 65 17.33 -12.43 -16.73
N ASP A 66 16.62 -13.54 -16.77
CA ASP A 66 15.23 -13.63 -16.34
C ASP A 66 15.11 -13.49 -14.83
N LEU A 67 16.09 -14.00 -14.07
CA LEU A 67 16.18 -13.77 -12.62
C LEU A 67 16.33 -12.28 -12.29
N ALA A 68 17.26 -11.59 -12.96
CA ALA A 68 17.48 -10.16 -12.77
C ALA A 68 16.22 -9.35 -13.11
N LYS A 69 15.51 -9.72 -14.18
CA LYS A 69 14.24 -9.10 -14.56
C LYS A 69 13.16 -9.32 -13.51
N TYR A 70 12.99 -10.55 -13.03
CA TYR A 70 12.05 -10.89 -11.96
C TYR A 70 12.35 -10.08 -10.69
N LYS A 71 13.60 -10.09 -10.20
CA LYS A 71 14.02 -9.32 -9.01
C LYS A 71 13.78 -7.82 -9.17
N SER A 72 14.02 -7.27 -10.37
CA SER A 72 13.78 -5.85 -10.66
C SER A 72 12.29 -5.48 -10.56
N LEU A 73 11.41 -6.33 -11.08
CA LEU A 73 9.96 -6.12 -11.01
C LEU A 73 9.45 -6.25 -9.58
N VAL A 74 9.89 -7.27 -8.83
CA VAL A 74 9.55 -7.44 -7.41
C VAL A 74 10.00 -6.23 -6.59
N LYS A 75 11.23 -5.75 -6.79
CA LYS A 75 11.73 -4.55 -6.10
C LYS A 75 10.88 -3.31 -6.40
N ARG A 76 10.49 -3.12 -7.66
CA ARG A 76 9.62 -2.01 -8.06
C ARG A 76 8.25 -2.13 -7.38
N PHE A 77 7.69 -3.33 -7.32
CA PHE A 77 6.40 -3.57 -6.69
C PHE A 77 6.43 -3.28 -5.20
N VAL A 78 7.44 -3.80 -4.50
CA VAL A 78 7.60 -3.58 -3.06
C VAL A 78 7.65 -2.07 -2.76
N LYS A 79 8.39 -1.30 -3.56
CA LYS A 79 8.43 0.15 -3.42
C LYS A 79 7.04 0.78 -3.59
N GLU A 80 6.36 0.49 -4.69
CA GLU A 80 5.05 1.09 -5.00
C GLU A 80 3.97 0.67 -3.99
N ALA A 81 4.01 -0.57 -3.49
CA ALA A 81 3.09 -1.08 -2.48
C ALA A 81 3.33 -0.44 -1.10
N VAL A 82 4.60 -0.24 -0.70
CA VAL A 82 4.94 0.46 0.54
C VAL A 82 4.51 1.92 0.46
N ASP A 83 4.79 2.60 -0.65
CA ASP A 83 4.38 4.00 -0.87
C ASP A 83 2.84 4.11 -0.80
N PHE A 84 2.12 3.22 -1.49
CA PHE A 84 0.65 3.15 -1.45
C PHE A 84 0.09 2.88 -0.04
N GLY A 85 0.70 1.95 0.69
CA GLY A 85 0.31 1.63 2.06
C GLY A 85 0.57 2.78 3.04
N MET A 86 1.66 3.54 2.86
CA MET A 86 1.95 4.74 3.67
C MET A 86 0.91 5.85 3.42
N ASP A 87 0.55 6.11 2.17
CA ASP A 87 -0.50 7.08 1.80
C ASP A 87 -1.86 6.72 2.44
N LEU A 88 -2.24 5.44 2.38
CA LEU A 88 -3.47 4.92 3.00
C LEU A 88 -3.46 5.10 4.53
N ASN A 89 -2.36 4.73 5.20
CA ASN A 89 -2.24 4.89 6.65
C ASN A 89 -2.32 6.36 7.10
N GLN A 90 -1.80 7.30 6.29
CA GLN A 90 -1.88 8.72 6.59
C GLN A 90 -3.32 9.25 6.47
N SER A 91 -4.11 8.73 5.52
CA SER A 91 -5.53 9.09 5.38
C SER A 91 -6.42 8.53 6.51
N GLN A 92 -6.01 7.43 7.15
CA GLN A 92 -6.80 6.67 8.13
C GLN A 92 -6.30 6.81 9.59
N SER A 93 -5.27 7.62 9.85
CA SER A 93 -4.46 7.57 11.09
C SER A 93 -5.25 7.64 12.40
N TRP A 94 -5.43 6.46 13.03
CA TRP A 94 -5.43 6.25 14.49
C TRP A 94 -5.24 4.77 14.84
N ASN A 95 -4.10 4.16 14.47
CA ASN A 95 -3.75 2.81 14.95
C ASN A 95 -2.33 2.77 15.54
N GLN A 96 -2.25 2.35 16.81
CA GLN A 96 -1.07 2.37 17.68
C GLN A 96 0.00 1.31 17.34
N TYR A 97 -0.16 0.58 16.23
CA TYR A 97 0.66 -0.60 15.85
C TYR A 97 1.30 -0.50 14.44
N GLY A 98 1.18 0.66 13.77
CA GLY A 98 1.17 0.78 12.30
C GLY A 98 2.48 0.69 11.50
N GLN A 99 3.66 0.55 12.11
CA GLN A 99 4.93 0.64 11.36
C GLN A 99 5.73 -0.68 11.25
N SER A 100 5.51 -1.67 12.12
CA SER A 100 6.41 -2.84 12.18
C SER A 100 6.06 -3.96 11.18
N ARG A 101 4.78 -4.10 10.80
CA ARG A 101 4.32 -5.22 9.95
C ARG A 101 4.85 -5.15 8.51
N PRO A 102 4.78 -4.01 7.79
CA PRO A 102 5.24 -3.94 6.40
C PRO A 102 6.75 -4.17 6.30
N LEU A 103 7.54 -3.60 7.23
CA LEU A 103 8.99 -3.75 7.25
C LEU A 103 9.43 -5.21 7.38
N LYS A 104 8.77 -5.98 8.25
CA LYS A 104 9.04 -7.41 8.41
C LYS A 104 8.72 -8.19 7.13
N THR A 105 7.57 -7.92 6.49
CA THR A 105 7.20 -8.56 5.22
C THR A 105 8.20 -8.23 4.12
N VAL A 106 8.66 -6.98 4.03
CA VAL A 106 9.69 -6.56 3.07
C VAL A 106 11.01 -7.31 3.29
N GLN A 107 11.45 -7.46 4.55
CA GLN A 107 12.64 -8.25 4.88
C GLN A 107 12.48 -9.70 4.44
N THR A 108 11.34 -10.33 4.72
CA THR A 108 11.07 -11.71 4.29
C THR A 108 11.06 -11.85 2.76
N ILE A 109 10.53 -10.87 2.03
CA ILE A 109 10.59 -10.88 0.55
C ILE A 109 12.05 -10.84 0.07
N ASP A 110 12.89 -9.99 0.68
CA ASP A 110 14.31 -9.90 0.32
C ASP A 110 15.06 -11.22 0.57
N GLU A 111 14.83 -11.83 1.74
CA GLU A 111 15.37 -13.16 2.08
C GLU A 111 14.96 -14.23 1.06
N GLN A 112 13.68 -14.24 0.64
CA GLN A 112 13.20 -15.17 -0.37
C GLN A 112 13.83 -14.94 -1.75
N LEU A 113 14.10 -13.69 -2.13
CA LEU A 113 14.80 -13.37 -3.38
C LEU A 113 16.28 -13.79 -3.36
N ILE A 114 16.93 -13.76 -2.19
CA ILE A 114 18.29 -14.28 -2.01
C ILE A 114 18.28 -15.79 -2.20
N GLN A 115 17.39 -16.51 -1.51
CA GLN A 115 17.29 -17.96 -1.64
C GLN A 115 16.93 -18.40 -3.07
N LEU A 116 16.02 -17.68 -3.74
CA LEU A 116 15.72 -17.88 -5.15
C LEU A 116 16.97 -17.74 -6.03
N THR A 117 17.83 -16.77 -5.71
CA THR A 117 19.09 -16.55 -6.44
C THR A 117 20.03 -17.75 -6.28
N GLU A 118 20.18 -18.25 -5.05
CA GLU A 118 21.02 -19.41 -4.76
C GLU A 118 20.55 -20.66 -5.52
N GLU A 119 19.24 -20.89 -5.60
CA GLU A 119 18.70 -22.06 -6.29
C GLU A 119 18.82 -21.99 -7.81
N VAL A 120 18.67 -20.81 -8.40
CA VAL A 120 18.91 -20.61 -9.84
C VAL A 120 20.41 -20.79 -10.17
N VAL A 121 21.30 -20.42 -9.25
CA VAL A 121 22.75 -20.58 -9.41
C VAL A 121 23.19 -22.03 -9.20
N SER A 122 22.61 -22.74 -8.22
CA SER A 122 23.02 -24.11 -7.91
C SER A 122 22.64 -25.11 -9.02
N GLN A 123 21.65 -24.81 -9.86
CA GLN A 123 21.15 -25.63 -10.97
C GLN A 123 20.70 -27.07 -10.62
N GLU A 124 20.91 -27.53 -9.39
CA GLU A 124 20.60 -28.89 -8.93
C GLU A 124 19.17 -29.04 -8.40
N LYS A 125 18.44 -27.93 -8.20
CA LYS A 125 17.09 -27.94 -7.62
C LYS A 125 16.00 -28.31 -8.62
N GLU A 126 15.00 -29.05 -8.13
CA GLU A 126 13.86 -29.49 -8.93
C GLU A 126 12.99 -28.29 -9.38
N ALA A 127 12.27 -28.47 -10.50
CA ALA A 127 11.36 -27.44 -11.00
C ALA A 127 10.25 -27.06 -10.00
N ILE A 128 9.84 -28.03 -9.17
CA ILE A 128 8.75 -27.89 -8.22
C ILE A 128 9.13 -26.97 -7.05
N ASP A 129 10.38 -27.04 -6.58
CA ASP A 129 10.90 -26.18 -5.52
C ASP A 129 10.92 -24.72 -5.97
N LEU A 130 11.41 -24.48 -7.19
CA LEU A 130 11.48 -23.15 -7.79
C LEU A 130 10.08 -22.53 -7.96
N LEU A 131 9.10 -23.33 -8.39
CA LEU A 131 7.70 -22.92 -8.49
C LEU A 131 7.14 -22.56 -7.11
N GLY A 132 7.38 -23.39 -6.10
CA GLY A 132 6.96 -23.15 -4.72
C GLY A 132 7.43 -21.79 -4.22
N ARG A 133 8.72 -21.47 -4.41
CA ARG A 133 9.29 -20.18 -4.00
C ARG A 133 8.71 -18.99 -4.73
N ILE A 134 8.54 -19.08 -6.04
CA ILE A 134 7.92 -18.00 -6.82
C ILE A 134 6.48 -17.76 -6.33
N GLY A 135 5.77 -18.84 -5.99
CA GLY A 135 4.44 -18.78 -5.37
C GLY A 135 4.45 -18.13 -3.98
N GLU A 136 5.41 -18.46 -3.13
CA GLU A 136 5.57 -17.84 -1.81
C GLU A 136 5.84 -16.34 -1.92
N ILE A 137 6.77 -15.94 -2.79
CA ILE A 137 7.07 -14.52 -3.06
C ILE A 137 5.81 -13.81 -3.53
N LYS A 138 5.04 -14.41 -4.45
CA LYS A 138 3.77 -13.84 -4.91
C LYS A 138 2.78 -13.65 -3.76
N GLY A 139 2.65 -14.64 -2.88
CA GLY A 139 1.78 -14.54 -1.70
C GLY A 139 2.18 -13.40 -0.77
N LEU A 140 3.49 -13.23 -0.53
CA LEU A 140 4.03 -12.13 0.27
C LEU A 140 3.76 -10.76 -0.37
N LEU A 141 3.86 -10.66 -1.70
CA LEU A 141 3.57 -9.44 -2.44
C LEU A 141 2.09 -9.04 -2.35
N ILE A 142 1.18 -10.01 -2.45
CA ILE A 142 -0.27 -9.76 -2.30
C ILE A 142 -0.58 -9.23 -0.90
N ASN A 143 0.02 -9.84 0.13
CA ASN A 143 -0.14 -9.42 1.54
C ASN A 143 0.44 -8.02 1.83
N LEU A 144 1.25 -7.44 0.95
CA LEU A 144 1.88 -6.15 1.19
C LEU A 144 0.94 -4.95 0.93
N TYR A 145 -0.03 -5.09 0.03
CA TYR A 145 -0.93 -4.00 -0.36
C TYR A 145 -2.42 -4.28 -0.10
N THR A 146 -2.75 -5.47 0.41
CA THR A 146 -4.10 -5.88 0.84
C THR A 146 -4.21 -5.76 2.35
#